data_AF-A0A970YTF2-F1
#
_entry.id   AF-A0A970YTF2-F1
#
_cell.length_a   1.000
_cell.length_b   1.000
_cell.length_c   1.000
_cell.angle_alpha   90.00
_cell.angle_beta   90.00
_cell.angle_gamma   90.00
#
_symmetry.space_group_name_H-M   'P 1'
#
loop_
_entity.id
_entity.type
_entity.pdbx_description
1 polymer ?
#
loop_
_entity_poly.entity_id
_entity_poly.type
_entity_poly.pdbx_seq_one_letter_code
_entity_poly.pdbx_strand_id
1 'polypeptide(L)'
;MNDMFVTIFLKALFPGINKGLIEFRAILEKDIFKLFVPQDLKKLEFVWPYNGTKNIYFGVATRNDKSSGKKENCNYLSAIFIDIDCGTDGHKKASWFKTKEDALAHLKRLNLEESIVVDSGHGLHVYWLLEKPLELTTENIQKAETLMKKIASVCGGDTAYDVSRLLRLPGTVNIKDGKSVECKILYQNYEQKYDFEDLIQKFQIHPGFLISLDLLKKNDHSVLFLKALYGIENFGMTDRSALDQKIICYLLKQGFSEENLISVFKYFPTSGKFLERYENDPTGQ
;
A
#
# COMPACT_ATOMS: atom_id res chain seq x y z
N MET A 1 -14.24 17.96 -15.39
CA MET A 1 -12.78 17.68 -15.31
C MET A 1 -12.52 16.42 -14.47
N ASN A 2 -13.09 16.30 -13.26
CA ASN A 2 -12.92 15.10 -12.40
C ASN A 2 -13.34 13.80 -13.09
N ASP A 3 -14.43 13.80 -13.85
CA ASP A 3 -14.97 12.59 -14.48
C ASP A 3 -14.01 11.89 -15.45
N MET A 4 -13.17 12.66 -16.15
CA MET A 4 -12.19 12.11 -17.09
C MET A 4 -11.08 11.34 -16.37
N PHE A 5 -10.52 11.90 -15.29
CA PHE A 5 -9.47 11.23 -14.51
C PHE A 5 -9.98 9.97 -13.81
N VAL A 6 -11.18 10.04 -13.22
CA VAL A 6 -11.83 8.88 -12.61
C VAL A 6 -12.05 7.78 -13.63
N THR A 7 -12.53 8.14 -14.82
CA THR A 7 -12.74 7.19 -15.91
C THR A 7 -11.43 6.53 -16.36
N ILE A 8 -10.33 7.29 -16.52
CA ILE A 8 -9.03 6.73 -16.91
C ILE A 8 -8.51 5.77 -15.84
N PHE A 9 -8.55 6.16 -14.56
CA PHE A 9 -8.15 5.32 -13.44
C PHE A 9 -8.94 4.02 -13.38
N LEU A 10 -10.28 4.10 -13.49
CA LEU A 10 -11.13 2.92 -13.48
C LEU A 10 -10.90 2.05 -14.71
N LYS A 11 -10.66 2.61 -15.90
CA LYS A 11 -10.32 1.82 -17.10
C LYS A 11 -9.01 1.07 -16.95
N ALA A 12 -8.03 1.61 -16.23
CA ALA A 12 -6.78 0.91 -15.94
C ALA A 12 -7.01 -0.32 -15.04
N LEU A 13 -7.92 -0.23 -14.06
CA LEU A 13 -8.30 -1.34 -13.17
C LEU A 13 -9.35 -2.28 -13.77
N PHE A 14 -10.14 -1.79 -14.71
CA PHE A 14 -11.25 -2.51 -15.32
C PHE A 14 -11.18 -2.34 -16.84
N PRO A 15 -10.22 -3.00 -17.51
CA PRO A 15 -9.97 -2.81 -18.95
C PRO A 15 -11.08 -3.36 -19.87
N GLY A 16 -12.26 -3.69 -19.34
CA GLY A 16 -13.42 -4.07 -20.14
C GLY A 16 -13.44 -5.53 -20.59
N ILE A 17 -12.69 -6.40 -19.93
CA ILE A 17 -12.89 -7.84 -20.08
C ILE A 17 -14.25 -8.13 -19.45
N ASN A 18 -15.31 -8.33 -20.27
CA ASN A 18 -16.74 -8.50 -19.95
C ASN A 18 -17.07 -9.56 -18.86
N LYS A 19 -16.44 -9.48 -17.69
CA LYS A 19 -16.44 -10.46 -16.63
C LYS A 19 -16.69 -9.72 -15.30
N GLY A 20 -17.96 -9.64 -14.95
CA GLY A 20 -18.42 -9.11 -13.66
C GLY A 20 -18.72 -7.61 -13.62
N LEU A 21 -19.16 -7.18 -12.44
CA LEU A 21 -19.62 -5.83 -12.11
C LEU A 21 -18.66 -5.13 -11.15
N ILE A 22 -18.51 -3.83 -11.28
CA ILE A 22 -17.80 -2.99 -10.31
C ILE A 22 -18.77 -2.62 -9.20
N GLU A 23 -18.42 -2.92 -7.95
CA GLU A 23 -19.16 -2.46 -6.79
C GLU A 23 -18.76 -1.03 -6.44
N PHE A 24 -19.73 -0.16 -6.26
CA PHE A 24 -19.54 1.16 -5.68
C PHE A 24 -20.38 1.33 -4.43
N ARG A 25 -19.87 2.12 -3.47
CA ARG A 25 -20.64 2.51 -2.28
C ARG A 25 -20.47 3.99 -1.99
N ALA A 26 -21.57 4.64 -1.60
CA ALA A 26 -21.55 5.95 -0.97
C ALA A 26 -21.97 5.77 0.50
N ILE A 27 -21.09 6.12 1.43
CA ILE A 27 -21.21 5.78 2.86
C ILE A 27 -21.11 7.05 3.70
N LEU A 28 -22.06 7.24 4.62
CA LEU A 28 -21.89 8.15 5.75
C LEU A 28 -22.45 7.44 6.98
N GLU A 29 -21.58 7.15 7.95
CA GLU A 29 -21.93 6.36 9.14
C GLU A 29 -22.66 5.05 8.78
N LYS A 30 -23.95 4.92 9.15
CA LYS A 30 -24.80 3.76 8.87
C LYS A 30 -25.58 3.87 7.56
N ASP A 31 -25.60 5.04 6.93
CA ASP A 31 -26.33 5.27 5.70
C ASP A 31 -25.45 4.90 4.49
N ILE A 32 -25.77 3.74 3.91
CA ILE A 32 -25.00 3.09 2.85
C ILE A 32 -25.88 2.96 1.60
N PHE A 33 -25.48 3.67 0.55
CA PHE A 33 -25.95 3.39 -0.80
C PHE A 33 -24.95 2.50 -1.52
N LYS A 34 -25.42 1.48 -2.24
CA LYS A 34 -24.57 0.52 -2.96
C LYS A 34 -25.11 0.31 -4.38
N LEU A 35 -24.19 0.27 -5.34
CA LEU A 35 -24.51 0.01 -6.73
C LEU A 35 -23.49 -0.96 -7.34
N PHE A 36 -23.96 -1.81 -8.26
CA PHE A 36 -23.10 -2.67 -9.07
C PHE A 36 -23.30 -2.31 -10.53
N VAL A 37 -22.22 -1.91 -11.20
CA VAL A 37 -22.26 -1.41 -12.58
C VAL A 37 -21.38 -2.25 -13.49
N PRO A 38 -21.75 -2.42 -14.78
CA PRO A 38 -20.84 -2.99 -15.76
C PRO A 38 -19.55 -2.16 -15.88
N GLN A 39 -18.50 -2.78 -16.40
CA GLN A 39 -17.20 -2.13 -16.61
C GLN A 39 -17.19 -1.10 -17.76
N ASP A 40 -18.32 -0.89 -18.44
CA ASP A 40 -18.45 0.15 -19.48
C ASP A 40 -18.52 1.58 -18.91
N LEU A 41 -18.58 1.70 -17.58
CA LEU A 41 -18.53 2.95 -16.80
C LEU A 41 -19.63 3.97 -17.14
N LYS A 42 -20.64 3.62 -17.93
CA LYS A 42 -21.73 4.53 -18.35
C LYS A 42 -22.55 5.08 -17.20
N LYS A 43 -22.45 4.47 -16.02
CA LYS A 43 -23.21 4.87 -14.83
C LYS A 43 -22.43 5.73 -13.86
N LEU A 44 -21.15 6.07 -14.09
CA LEU A 44 -20.33 6.80 -13.13
C LEU A 44 -20.96 8.11 -12.61
N GLU A 45 -21.84 8.74 -13.39
CA GLU A 45 -22.57 9.93 -12.99
C GLU A 45 -23.33 9.79 -11.65
N PHE A 46 -23.71 8.56 -11.24
CA PHE A 46 -24.38 8.33 -9.95
C PHE A 46 -23.50 8.74 -8.75
N VAL A 47 -22.18 8.78 -8.91
CA VAL A 47 -21.22 9.12 -7.84
C VAL A 47 -21.35 10.58 -7.43
N TRP A 48 -21.53 11.48 -8.40
CA TRP A 48 -21.36 12.92 -8.19
C TRP A 48 -22.38 13.55 -7.24
N PRO A 49 -23.68 13.17 -7.25
CA PRO A 49 -24.64 13.66 -6.26
C PRO A 49 -24.29 13.36 -4.80
N TYR A 50 -23.50 12.30 -4.55
CA TYR A 50 -23.08 11.92 -3.20
C TYR A 50 -21.70 12.48 -2.82
N ASN A 51 -20.90 12.92 -3.79
CA ASN A 51 -19.58 13.46 -3.52
C ASN A 51 -19.67 14.72 -2.65
N GLY A 52 -18.89 14.79 -1.57
CA GLY A 52 -18.93 15.90 -0.61
C GLY A 52 -20.03 15.80 0.46
N THR A 53 -20.97 14.85 0.35
CA THR A 53 -21.94 14.53 1.41
C THR A 53 -21.74 13.13 1.98
N LYS A 54 -21.20 12.21 1.18
CA LYS A 54 -20.83 10.85 1.56
C LYS A 54 -19.45 10.50 1.05
N ASN A 55 -18.86 9.51 1.72
CA ASN A 55 -17.61 8.90 1.33
C ASN A 55 -17.81 7.90 0.19
N ILE A 56 -17.13 8.11 -0.93
CA ILE A 56 -17.27 7.25 -2.12
C ILE A 56 -16.18 6.19 -2.15
N TYR A 57 -16.61 4.95 -2.33
CA TYR A 57 -15.75 3.78 -2.43
C TYR A 57 -16.06 2.96 -3.67
N PHE A 58 -15.09 2.18 -4.12
CA PHE A 58 -15.25 1.15 -5.14
C PHE A 58 -14.54 -0.15 -4.73
N GLY A 59 -15.05 -1.29 -5.19
CA GLY A 59 -14.39 -2.58 -5.02
C GLY A 59 -13.32 -2.77 -6.08
N VAL A 60 -12.10 -3.14 -5.67
CA VAL A 60 -10.98 -3.33 -6.60
C VAL A 60 -11.18 -4.59 -7.45
N ALA A 61 -11.68 -5.67 -6.85
CA ALA A 61 -12.11 -6.85 -7.59
C ALA A 61 -13.52 -6.66 -8.18
N THR A 62 -13.76 -7.21 -9.38
CA THR A 62 -15.10 -7.30 -9.94
C THR A 62 -15.96 -8.30 -9.16
N ARG A 63 -17.27 -8.25 -9.37
CA ARG A 63 -18.28 -9.10 -8.71
C ARG A 63 -19.00 -9.97 -9.73
N ASN A 64 -19.39 -11.20 -9.37
CA ASN A 64 -20.14 -12.06 -10.29
C ASN A 64 -21.51 -11.47 -10.59
N ASP A 65 -22.21 -11.01 -9.56
CA ASP A 65 -23.54 -10.41 -9.67
C ASP A 65 -23.79 -9.30 -8.61
N LYS A 66 -25.05 -8.87 -8.47
CA LYS A 66 -25.47 -7.79 -7.57
C LYS A 66 -25.85 -8.25 -6.16
N SER A 67 -25.76 -9.55 -5.86
CA SER A 67 -26.27 -10.15 -4.62
C SER A 67 -25.48 -9.71 -3.39
N SER A 68 -24.16 -9.56 -3.50
CA SER A 68 -23.27 -9.39 -2.36
C SER A 68 -22.00 -8.61 -2.69
N GLY A 69 -21.42 -7.94 -1.69
CA GLY A 69 -20.09 -7.33 -1.80
C GLY A 69 -18.99 -8.13 -1.09
N LYS A 70 -19.30 -9.36 -0.67
CA LYS A 70 -18.40 -10.23 0.09
C LYS A 70 -17.42 -10.96 -0.83
N LYS A 71 -16.38 -11.55 -0.22
CA LYS A 71 -15.31 -12.29 -0.88
C LYS A 71 -15.82 -13.36 -1.84
N GLU A 72 -16.88 -14.10 -1.46
CA GLU A 72 -17.43 -15.20 -2.27
C GLU A 72 -18.06 -14.72 -3.58
N ASN A 73 -18.42 -13.42 -3.67
CA ASN A 73 -18.95 -12.84 -4.89
C ASN A 73 -17.87 -12.13 -5.72
N CYS A 74 -16.59 -12.14 -5.30
CA CYS A 74 -15.50 -11.57 -6.08
C CYS A 74 -15.14 -12.48 -7.27
N ASN A 75 -14.83 -11.88 -8.42
CA ASN A 75 -14.66 -12.60 -9.68
C ASN A 75 -13.24 -12.46 -10.26
N TYR A 76 -12.83 -11.24 -10.61
CA TYR A 76 -11.48 -10.98 -11.12
C TYR A 76 -10.82 -9.82 -10.37
N LEU A 77 -9.50 -9.89 -10.24
CA LEU A 77 -8.66 -8.83 -9.70
C LEU A 77 -7.67 -8.37 -10.77
N SER A 78 -7.64 -7.08 -11.08
CA SER A 78 -6.73 -6.52 -12.10
C SER A 78 -5.53 -5.77 -11.52
N ALA A 79 -5.40 -5.75 -10.19
CA ALA A 79 -4.26 -5.12 -9.52
C ALA A 79 -4.04 -5.74 -8.14
N ILE A 80 -2.79 -5.90 -7.76
CA ILE A 80 -2.41 -6.08 -6.36
C ILE A 80 -2.38 -4.70 -5.71
N PHE A 81 -2.87 -4.58 -4.48
CA PHE A 81 -2.99 -3.29 -3.83
C PHE A 81 -2.70 -3.38 -2.33
N ILE A 82 -2.33 -2.25 -1.75
CA ILE A 82 -2.25 -2.05 -0.30
C ILE A 82 -2.86 -0.71 0.09
N ASP A 83 -3.26 -0.61 1.35
CA ASP A 83 -3.79 0.60 1.99
C ASP A 83 -2.87 0.98 3.15
N ILE A 84 -2.27 2.17 3.10
CA ILE A 84 -1.33 2.68 4.10
C ILE A 84 -1.98 3.82 4.86
N ASP A 85 -2.34 3.57 6.12
CA ASP A 85 -2.84 4.59 7.03
C ASP A 85 -1.71 5.52 7.49
N CYS A 86 -1.98 6.82 7.52
CA CYS A 86 -1.06 7.85 7.99
C CYS A 86 -1.68 8.69 9.12
N GLY A 87 -0.87 9.12 10.07
CA GLY A 87 -1.31 9.94 11.19
C GLY A 87 -2.11 9.16 12.24
N THR A 88 -2.85 9.90 13.07
CA THR A 88 -3.57 9.36 14.25
C THR A 88 -5.09 9.39 14.10
N ASP A 89 -5.61 10.17 13.15
CA ASP A 89 -7.04 10.49 13.08
C ASP A 89 -7.88 9.24 12.74
N GLY A 90 -8.74 8.82 13.67
CA GLY A 90 -9.71 7.75 13.48
C GLY A 90 -9.14 6.32 13.37
N HIS A 91 -7.91 6.07 13.83
CA HIS A 91 -7.33 4.72 13.92
C HIS A 91 -7.32 4.21 15.35
N LYS A 92 -7.76 2.96 15.57
CA LYS A 92 -7.68 2.29 16.89
C LYS A 92 -6.24 1.88 17.25
N LYS A 93 -5.33 1.84 16.27
CA LYS A 93 -3.92 1.48 16.41
C LYS A 93 -3.07 2.60 15.81
N ALA A 94 -1.88 2.82 16.36
CA ALA A 94 -0.92 3.75 15.79
C ALA A 94 -0.61 3.38 14.33
N SER A 95 -0.40 4.38 13.47
CA SER A 95 0.08 4.22 12.09
C SER A 95 1.60 4.10 12.06
N TRP A 96 2.17 3.47 11.03
CA TRP A 96 3.63 3.43 10.86
C TRP A 96 4.20 4.81 10.48
N PHE A 97 3.39 5.63 9.80
CA PHE A 97 3.79 6.95 9.35
C PHE A 97 2.94 8.03 10.02
N LYS A 98 3.59 9.09 10.52
CA LYS A 98 2.90 10.25 11.08
C LYS A 98 2.33 11.14 9.97
N THR A 99 2.98 11.17 8.81
CA THR A 99 2.62 12.00 7.66
C THR A 99 2.59 11.17 6.38
N LYS A 100 1.87 11.65 5.35
CA LYS A 100 1.85 10.98 4.03
C LYS A 100 3.20 11.13 3.33
N GLU A 101 3.92 12.22 3.59
CA GLU A 101 5.25 12.49 3.09
C GLU A 101 6.26 11.44 3.56
N ASP A 102 6.19 11.04 4.83
CA ASP A 102 7.01 9.94 5.36
C ASP A 102 6.71 8.62 4.64
N ALA A 103 5.42 8.31 4.42
CA ALA A 103 5.00 7.08 3.74
C ALA A 103 5.46 7.06 2.27
N LEU A 104 5.34 8.20 1.56
CA LEU A 104 5.83 8.34 0.18
C LEU A 104 7.36 8.22 0.12
N ALA A 105 8.08 8.83 1.05
CA ALA A 105 9.54 8.71 1.12
C ALA A 105 9.98 7.26 1.36
N HIS A 106 9.24 6.52 2.19
CA HIS A 106 9.45 5.09 2.42
C HIS A 106 9.20 4.27 1.15
N LEU A 107 8.04 4.43 0.50
CA LEU A 107 7.72 3.74 -0.75
C LEU A 107 8.77 3.99 -1.84
N LYS A 108 9.20 5.25 -2.00
CA LYS A 108 10.24 5.62 -2.97
C LYS A 108 11.57 4.93 -2.69
N ARG A 109 11.93 4.75 -1.41
CA ARG A 109 13.16 4.04 -1.01
C ARG A 109 13.05 2.53 -1.21
N LEU A 110 11.87 1.96 -0.97
CA LEU A 110 11.61 0.56 -1.29
C LEU A 110 11.60 0.30 -2.80
N ASN A 111 11.42 1.32 -3.64
CA ASN A 111 11.49 1.21 -5.10
C ASN A 111 10.76 -0.04 -5.63
N LEU A 112 9.52 -0.24 -5.19
CA LEU A 112 8.74 -1.44 -5.52
C LEU A 112 8.19 -1.40 -6.95
N GLU A 113 8.40 -0.28 -7.64
CA GLU A 113 7.85 0.02 -8.95
C GLU A 113 6.33 -0.16 -8.91
N GLU A 114 5.65 0.62 -8.08
CA GLU A 114 4.21 0.73 -8.10
C GLU A 114 3.70 1.35 -9.41
N SER A 115 2.52 0.93 -9.86
CA SER A 115 1.88 1.47 -11.06
C SER A 115 1.09 2.74 -10.76
N ILE A 116 0.41 2.80 -9.61
CA ILE A 116 -0.43 3.94 -9.23
C ILE A 116 -0.29 4.19 -7.72
N VAL A 117 -0.17 5.47 -7.34
CA VAL A 117 -0.27 5.93 -5.95
C VAL A 117 -1.40 6.95 -5.85
N VAL A 118 -2.31 6.71 -4.91
CA VAL A 118 -3.45 7.58 -4.60
C VAL A 118 -3.31 8.10 -3.18
N ASP A 119 -3.43 9.41 -3.01
CA ASP A 119 -3.74 10.02 -1.72
C ASP A 119 -5.22 9.81 -1.41
N SER A 120 -5.53 8.97 -0.42
CA SER A 120 -6.91 8.68 -0.02
C SER A 120 -7.52 9.76 0.89
N GLY A 121 -6.75 10.81 1.19
CA GLY A 121 -7.04 11.88 2.13
C GLY A 121 -6.24 11.72 3.44
N HIS A 122 -6.28 10.53 4.04
CA HIS A 122 -5.62 10.21 5.33
C HIS A 122 -4.58 9.09 5.22
N GLY A 123 -4.26 8.68 4.01
CA GLY A 123 -3.36 7.57 3.75
C GLY A 123 -3.05 7.45 2.26
N LEU A 124 -2.44 6.33 1.89
CA LEU A 124 -2.10 6.03 0.51
C LEU A 124 -2.72 4.71 0.08
N HIS A 125 -3.37 4.68 -1.08
CA HIS A 125 -3.57 3.43 -1.79
C HIS A 125 -2.45 3.27 -2.81
N VAL A 126 -1.84 2.09 -2.84
CA VAL A 126 -0.78 1.75 -3.79
C VAL A 126 -1.23 0.56 -4.61
N TYR A 127 -1.05 0.62 -5.93
CA TYR A 127 -1.49 -0.41 -6.86
C TYR A 127 -0.35 -0.86 -7.77
N TRP A 128 -0.28 -2.18 -7.99
CA TRP A 128 0.49 -2.82 -9.06
C TRP A 128 -0.51 -3.44 -10.04
N LEU A 129 -0.64 -2.83 -11.21
CA LEU A 129 -1.58 -3.28 -12.24
C LEU A 129 -1.14 -4.64 -12.79
N LEU A 130 -2.09 -5.53 -13.03
CA LEU A 130 -1.83 -6.81 -13.68
C LEU A 130 -2.05 -6.68 -15.18
N GLU A 131 -1.17 -7.29 -15.97
CA GLU A 131 -1.29 -7.33 -17.43
C GLU A 131 -2.56 -8.09 -17.84
N LYS A 132 -2.84 -9.20 -17.14
CA LYS A 132 -4.05 -10.01 -17.28
C LYS A 132 -4.79 -10.05 -15.94
N PRO A 133 -6.10 -9.76 -15.90
CA PRO A 133 -6.87 -9.91 -14.68
C PRO A 133 -6.82 -11.34 -14.15
N LEU A 134 -6.53 -11.46 -12.86
CA LEU A 134 -6.44 -12.71 -12.12
C LEU A 134 -7.84 -13.20 -11.77
N GLU A 135 -8.19 -14.41 -12.20
CA GLU A 135 -9.42 -15.09 -11.77
C GLU A 135 -9.33 -15.45 -10.28
N LEU A 136 -10.33 -15.07 -9.50
CA LEU A 136 -10.35 -15.26 -8.05
C LEU A 136 -10.90 -16.64 -7.66
N THR A 137 -10.17 -17.69 -8.06
CA THR A 137 -10.32 -19.03 -7.49
C THR A 137 -9.83 -19.05 -6.04
N THR A 138 -10.19 -20.08 -5.27
CA THR A 138 -9.71 -20.24 -3.88
C THR A 138 -8.18 -20.15 -3.75
N GLU A 139 -7.45 -20.78 -4.68
CA GLU A 139 -5.99 -20.75 -4.71
C GLU A 139 -5.46 -19.33 -5.01
N ASN A 140 -5.99 -18.68 -6.04
CA ASN A 140 -5.53 -17.36 -6.45
C ASN A 140 -5.86 -16.27 -5.41
N ILE A 141 -7.00 -16.39 -4.73
CA ILE A 141 -7.32 -15.54 -3.58
C ILE A 141 -6.24 -15.70 -2.51
N GLN A 142 -5.90 -16.95 -2.13
CA GLN A 142 -4.89 -17.19 -1.11
C GLN A 142 -3.52 -16.63 -1.51
N LYS A 143 -3.09 -16.82 -2.76
CA LYS A 143 -1.84 -16.25 -3.29
C LYS A 143 -1.86 -14.72 -3.25
N ALA A 144 -2.93 -14.09 -3.75
CA ALA A 144 -3.04 -12.63 -3.82
C ALA A 144 -3.08 -11.98 -2.43
N GLU A 145 -3.87 -12.52 -1.49
CA GLU A 145 -3.94 -12.02 -0.12
C GLU A 145 -2.62 -12.23 0.64
N THR A 146 -1.94 -13.35 0.40
CA THR A 146 -0.59 -13.59 0.96
C THR A 146 0.41 -12.58 0.43
N LEU A 147 0.37 -12.27 -0.86
CA LEU A 147 1.24 -11.28 -1.46
C LEU A 147 0.95 -9.87 -0.90
N MET A 148 -0.31 -9.45 -0.91
CA MET A 148 -0.73 -8.15 -0.35
C MET A 148 -0.33 -8.01 1.13
N LYS A 149 -0.48 -9.08 1.93
CA LYS A 149 -0.05 -9.10 3.32
C LYS A 149 1.46 -8.87 3.46
N LYS A 150 2.28 -9.56 2.64
CA LYS A 150 3.74 -9.38 2.64
C LYS A 150 4.14 -7.96 2.21
N ILE A 151 3.50 -7.43 1.17
CA ILE A 151 3.77 -6.05 0.72
C ILE A 151 3.38 -5.07 1.82
N ALA A 152 2.22 -5.24 2.44
CA ALA A 152 1.76 -4.38 3.53
C ALA A 152 2.70 -4.41 4.74
N SER A 153 3.24 -5.57 5.14
CA SER A 153 4.18 -5.64 6.28
C SER A 153 5.47 -4.85 6.04
N VAL A 154 5.96 -4.81 4.80
CA VAL A 154 7.16 -4.05 4.42
C VAL A 154 6.86 -2.56 4.20
N CYS A 155 5.70 -2.25 3.61
CA CYS A 155 5.31 -0.87 3.27
C CYS A 155 4.68 -0.12 4.45
N GLY A 156 4.40 -0.78 5.57
CA GLY A 156 3.67 -0.20 6.69
C GLY A 156 2.16 -0.06 6.44
N GLY A 157 1.60 -0.90 5.56
CA GLY A 157 0.18 -0.97 5.26
C GLY A 157 -0.67 -1.52 6.42
N ASP A 158 -1.98 -1.29 6.35
CA ASP A 158 -2.95 -1.90 7.26
C ASP A 158 -3.12 -3.40 6.96
N THR A 159 -3.74 -4.11 7.90
CA THR A 159 -4.10 -5.52 7.82
C THR A 159 -5.26 -5.81 6.85
N ALA A 160 -5.73 -4.82 6.11
CA ALA A 160 -6.87 -4.90 5.21
C ALA A 160 -6.46 -5.32 3.78
N TYR A 161 -5.92 -6.54 3.66
CA TYR A 161 -5.41 -7.12 2.42
C TYR A 161 -6.38 -8.11 1.74
N ASP A 162 -7.69 -8.00 1.97
CA ASP A 162 -8.68 -8.93 1.40
C ASP A 162 -9.11 -8.53 -0.02
N VAL A 163 -9.34 -9.51 -0.90
CA VAL A 163 -9.73 -9.24 -2.31
C VAL A 163 -11.09 -8.54 -2.46
N SER A 164 -11.96 -8.60 -1.43
CA SER A 164 -13.25 -7.90 -1.42
C SER A 164 -13.15 -6.43 -1.03
N ARG A 165 -11.95 -5.92 -0.73
CA ARG A 165 -11.76 -4.59 -0.16
C ARG A 165 -12.35 -3.49 -1.03
N LEU A 166 -12.94 -2.52 -0.34
CA LEU A 166 -13.41 -1.27 -0.92
C LEU A 166 -12.42 -0.17 -0.59
N LEU A 167 -11.94 0.54 -1.61
CA LEU A 167 -11.02 1.67 -1.49
C LEU A 167 -11.70 2.98 -1.91
N ARG A 168 -11.20 4.12 -1.43
CA ARG A 168 -11.74 5.42 -1.85
C ARG A 168 -11.53 5.65 -3.34
N LEU A 169 -12.56 6.17 -3.99
CA LEU A 169 -12.49 6.52 -5.41
C LEU A 169 -11.70 7.84 -5.58
N PRO A 170 -10.58 7.85 -6.32
CA PRO A 170 -9.91 9.11 -6.68
C PRO A 170 -10.85 10.06 -7.41
N GLY A 171 -10.63 11.37 -7.29
CA GLY A 171 -11.51 12.42 -7.83
C GLY A 171 -12.73 12.74 -6.97
N THR A 172 -12.87 12.09 -5.80
CA THR A 172 -13.94 12.34 -4.82
C THR A 172 -13.36 12.88 -3.51
N VAL A 173 -14.22 13.34 -2.60
CA VAL A 173 -13.82 13.90 -1.30
C VAL A 173 -13.97 12.86 -0.20
N ASN A 174 -12.94 12.69 0.61
CA ASN A 174 -12.98 11.97 1.87
C ASN A 174 -13.45 12.92 2.99
N ILE A 175 -14.53 12.56 3.65
CA ILE A 175 -15.18 13.30 4.72
C ILE A 175 -14.98 12.51 6.02
N LYS A 176 -14.15 13.05 6.91
CA LYS A 176 -13.81 12.44 8.20
C LYS A 176 -13.68 13.53 9.26
N ASP A 177 -14.34 13.36 10.40
CA ASP A 177 -14.24 14.25 11.56
C ASP A 177 -14.42 15.73 11.23
N GLY A 178 -15.40 16.05 10.36
CA GLY A 178 -15.70 17.42 9.92
C GLY A 178 -14.69 18.03 8.95
N LYS A 179 -13.66 17.28 8.54
CA LYS A 179 -12.69 17.68 7.51
C LYS A 179 -12.99 16.99 6.20
N SER A 180 -12.81 17.74 5.11
CA SER A 180 -12.94 17.26 3.75
C SER A 180 -11.58 17.31 3.08
N VAL A 181 -11.07 16.16 2.66
CA VAL A 181 -9.78 16.03 1.96
C VAL A 181 -10.04 15.36 0.62
N GLU A 182 -9.51 15.93 -0.45
CA GLU A 182 -9.63 15.33 -1.78
C GLU A 182 -8.86 14.01 -1.85
N CYS A 183 -9.51 12.97 -2.37
CA CYS A 183 -8.88 11.73 -2.78
C CYS A 183 -8.33 11.92 -4.19
N LYS A 184 -7.01 11.88 -4.38
CA LYS A 184 -6.36 12.26 -5.65
C LYS A 184 -5.21 11.33 -6.02
N ILE A 185 -4.96 11.21 -7.31
CA ILE A 185 -3.83 10.43 -7.83
C ILE A 185 -2.55 11.27 -7.66
N LEU A 186 -1.53 10.71 -7.03
CA LEU A 186 -0.22 11.33 -6.84
C LEU A 186 0.78 10.90 -7.91
N TYR A 187 0.70 9.63 -8.31
CA TYR A 187 1.55 9.03 -9.33
C TYR A 187 0.75 8.02 -10.14
N GLN A 188 1.03 7.94 -11.44
CA GLN A 188 0.44 6.96 -12.33
C GLN A 188 1.40 6.62 -13.47
N ASN A 189 1.57 5.33 -13.73
CA ASN A 189 2.10 4.77 -14.95
C ASN A 189 1.21 3.58 -15.34
N TYR A 190 0.20 3.85 -16.16
CA TYR A 190 -0.80 2.84 -16.54
C TYR A 190 -0.26 1.74 -17.44
N GLU A 191 0.90 1.94 -18.07
CA GLU A 191 1.58 0.94 -18.89
C GLU A 191 2.44 -0.01 -18.07
N GLN A 192 2.75 0.35 -16.82
CA GLN A 192 3.51 -0.51 -15.91
C GLN A 192 2.59 -1.57 -15.32
N LYS A 193 2.54 -2.70 -16.01
CA LYS A 193 1.73 -3.86 -15.68
C LYS A 193 2.62 -5.07 -15.45
N TYR A 194 2.12 -6.00 -14.64
CA TYR A 194 2.87 -7.18 -14.23
C TYR A 194 2.09 -8.45 -14.56
N ASP A 195 2.78 -9.51 -14.98
CA ASP A 195 2.24 -10.85 -14.79
C ASP A 195 2.17 -11.15 -13.29
N PHE A 196 1.14 -11.87 -12.85
CA PHE A 196 0.90 -12.09 -11.43
C PHE A 196 1.99 -12.96 -10.78
N GLU A 197 2.46 -14.01 -11.47
CA GLU A 197 3.48 -14.90 -10.94
C GLU A 197 4.86 -14.21 -10.96
N ASP A 198 5.16 -13.41 -12.00
CA ASP A 198 6.36 -12.57 -12.04
C ASP A 198 6.38 -11.54 -10.90
N LEU A 199 5.22 -10.96 -10.56
CA LEU A 199 5.09 -10.03 -9.44
C LEU A 199 5.36 -10.72 -8.09
N ILE A 200 4.86 -11.96 -7.91
CA ILE A 200 5.18 -12.78 -6.73
C ILE A 200 6.69 -13.01 -6.65
N GLN A 201 7.31 -13.46 -7.74
CA GLN A 201 8.74 -13.75 -7.78
C GLN A 201 9.57 -12.51 -7.50
N LYS A 202 9.24 -11.38 -8.14
CA LYS A 202 9.88 -10.08 -7.94
C LYS A 202 9.90 -9.71 -6.46
N PHE A 203 8.76 -9.77 -5.77
CA PHE A 203 8.71 -9.42 -4.36
C PHE A 203 9.36 -10.46 -3.45
N GLN A 204 9.34 -11.73 -3.83
CA GLN A 204 10.01 -12.79 -3.06
C GLN A 204 11.53 -12.59 -3.00
N ILE A 205 12.15 -12.13 -4.09
CA ILE A 205 13.60 -11.88 -4.15
C ILE A 205 13.99 -10.44 -3.81
N HIS A 206 13.00 -9.55 -3.64
CA HIS A 206 13.26 -8.14 -3.38
C HIS A 206 13.93 -7.98 -2.01
N PRO A 207 15.10 -7.32 -1.88
CA PRO A 207 15.83 -7.32 -0.62
C PRO A 207 15.07 -6.63 0.52
N GLY A 208 14.21 -5.66 0.21
CA GLY A 208 13.29 -5.06 1.20
C GLY A 208 12.32 -6.06 1.85
N PHE A 209 12.03 -7.20 1.20
CA PHE A 209 11.16 -8.27 1.72
C PHE A 209 11.94 -9.33 2.49
N LEU A 210 13.28 -9.34 2.41
CA LEU A 210 14.13 -10.11 3.32
C LEU A 210 14.14 -9.50 4.73
N ILE A 211 13.69 -8.24 4.85
CA ILE A 211 13.64 -7.49 6.11
C ILE A 211 12.33 -7.80 6.81
N SER A 212 12.42 -8.54 7.91
CA SER A 212 11.25 -8.95 8.70
C SER A 212 10.80 -7.83 9.64
N LEU A 213 10.08 -6.82 9.12
CA LEU A 213 9.50 -5.75 9.96
C LEU A 213 8.51 -6.28 11.01
N ASP A 214 7.99 -7.49 10.85
CA ASP A 214 7.16 -8.17 11.86
C ASP A 214 7.90 -8.40 13.19
N LEU A 215 9.24 -8.35 13.20
CA LEU A 215 10.05 -8.36 14.43
C LEU A 215 9.92 -7.03 15.22
N LEU A 216 9.48 -5.96 14.58
CA LEU A 216 9.32 -4.65 15.19
C LEU A 216 7.90 -4.47 15.73
N LYS A 217 7.80 -4.05 16.99
CA LYS A 217 6.51 -3.61 17.55
C LYS A 217 6.09 -2.31 16.90
N LYS A 218 4.82 -2.18 16.49
CA LYS A 218 4.26 -0.91 15.97
C LYS A 218 4.13 0.13 17.10
N ASN A 219 5.20 0.89 17.35
CA ASN A 219 5.28 1.94 18.36
C ASN A 219 6.18 3.09 17.87
N ASP A 220 6.13 4.23 18.58
CA ASP A 220 6.87 5.43 18.20
C ASP A 220 8.39 5.20 18.10
N HIS A 221 8.97 4.33 18.95
CA HIS A 221 10.39 4.02 18.90
C HIS A 221 10.76 3.28 17.61
N SER A 222 10.04 2.21 17.26
CA SER A 222 10.30 1.45 16.04
C SER A 222 10.15 2.31 14.79
N VAL A 223 9.11 3.14 14.76
CA VAL A 223 8.89 4.11 13.67
C VAL A 223 10.09 5.06 13.55
N LEU A 224 10.58 5.59 14.66
CA LEU A 224 11.72 6.51 14.68
C LEU A 224 13.01 5.85 14.19
N PHE A 225 13.25 4.59 14.56
CA PHE A 225 14.41 3.82 14.09
C PHE A 225 14.31 3.45 12.61
N LEU A 226 13.10 3.15 12.10
CA LEU A 226 12.89 2.96 10.67
C LEU A 226 13.15 4.26 9.90
N LYS A 227 12.64 5.40 10.38
CA LYS A 227 12.95 6.71 9.79
C LYS A 227 14.46 6.97 9.75
N ALA A 228 15.20 6.57 10.77
CA ALA A 228 16.64 6.73 10.82
C ALA A 228 17.38 5.81 9.85
N LEU A 229 16.96 4.55 9.75
CA LEU A 229 17.43 3.61 8.74
C LEU A 229 17.18 4.15 7.33
N TYR A 230 16.04 4.82 7.14
CA TYR A 230 15.68 5.48 5.89
C TYR A 230 16.31 6.87 5.74
N GLY A 231 17.25 7.29 6.60
CA GLY A 231 17.88 8.61 6.50
C GLY A 231 16.90 9.80 6.49
N ILE A 232 15.69 9.62 7.02
CA ILE A 232 14.69 10.68 7.22
C ILE A 232 14.96 11.39 8.55
N GLU A 233 15.45 10.66 9.54
CA GLU A 233 15.78 11.16 10.87
C GLU A 233 17.24 10.84 11.20
N ASN A 234 17.92 11.71 11.94
CA ASN A 234 19.31 11.45 12.37
C ASN A 234 19.48 11.48 13.89
N PHE A 235 18.40 11.64 14.67
CA PHE A 235 18.46 11.77 16.13
C PHE A 235 19.39 12.90 16.62
N GLY A 236 19.54 13.96 15.83
CA GLY A 236 20.49 15.04 16.09
C GLY A 236 21.96 14.62 15.97
N MET A 237 22.25 13.45 15.41
CA MET A 237 23.61 12.96 15.20
C MET A 237 24.20 13.56 13.93
N THR A 238 25.36 14.19 14.07
CA THR A 238 26.20 14.66 12.95
C THR A 238 27.15 13.57 12.46
N ASP A 239 27.57 12.66 13.35
CA ASP A 239 28.38 11.49 13.00
C ASP A 239 27.52 10.34 12.48
N ARG A 240 27.73 10.02 11.21
CA ARG A 240 27.02 8.94 10.52
C ARG A 240 27.40 7.54 11.06
N SER A 241 28.58 7.35 11.64
CA SER A 241 28.95 6.07 12.28
C SER A 241 28.15 5.82 13.56
N ALA A 242 27.96 6.85 14.38
CA ALA A 242 27.18 6.74 15.60
C ALA A 242 25.71 6.41 15.33
N LEU A 243 25.16 6.93 14.23
CA LEU A 243 23.80 6.62 13.77
C LEU A 243 23.66 5.14 13.40
N ASP A 244 24.58 4.61 12.59
CA ASP A 244 24.59 3.20 12.18
C ASP A 244 24.65 2.28 13.40
N GLN A 245 25.57 2.54 14.34
CA GLN A 245 25.70 1.75 15.56
C GLN A 245 24.41 1.75 16.39
N LYS A 246 23.75 2.91 16.50
CA LYS A 246 22.49 3.04 17.24
C LYS A 246 21.38 2.20 16.60
N ILE A 247 21.27 2.22 15.27
CA ILE A 247 20.31 1.42 14.50
C ILE A 247 20.59 -0.07 14.67
N ILE A 248 21.85 -0.51 14.53
CA ILE A 248 22.28 -1.91 14.71
C ILE A 248 21.92 -2.41 16.10
N CYS A 249 22.32 -1.68 17.15
CA CYS A 249 22.01 -2.07 18.53
C CYS A 249 20.51 -2.16 18.79
N TYR A 250 19.71 -1.30 18.16
CA TYR A 250 18.26 -1.36 18.28
C TYR A 250 17.71 -2.61 17.59
N LEU A 251 18.07 -2.87 16.34
CA LEU A 251 17.59 -4.01 15.56
C LEU A 251 18.00 -5.35 16.18
N LEU A 252 19.24 -5.48 16.70
CA LEU A 252 19.67 -6.65 17.47
C LEU A 252 18.78 -6.90 18.69
N LYS A 253 18.42 -5.85 19.43
CA LYS A 253 17.48 -5.95 20.57
C LYS A 253 16.07 -6.37 20.16
N GLN A 254 15.68 -6.14 18.91
CA GLN A 254 14.41 -6.61 18.35
C GLN A 254 14.50 -8.04 17.78
N GLY A 255 15.66 -8.69 17.84
CA GLY A 255 15.86 -10.08 17.43
C GLY A 255 16.30 -10.25 15.97
N PHE A 256 16.77 -9.19 15.31
CA PHE A 256 17.37 -9.32 13.97
C PHE A 256 18.68 -10.10 14.05
N SER A 257 18.88 -11.07 13.15
CA SER A 257 20.16 -11.74 12.98
C SER A 257 21.17 -10.83 12.29
N GLU A 258 22.46 -11.17 12.39
CA GLU A 258 23.52 -10.47 11.67
C GLU A 258 23.31 -10.47 10.15
N GLU A 259 22.89 -11.61 9.59
CA GLU A 259 22.52 -11.74 8.17
C GLU A 259 21.37 -10.80 7.79
N ASN A 260 20.36 -10.66 8.65
CA ASN A 260 19.27 -9.70 8.43
C ASN A 260 19.77 -8.26 8.50
N LEU A 261 20.68 -7.93 9.42
CA LEU A 261 21.28 -6.59 9.51
C LEU A 261 22.07 -6.24 8.25
N ILE A 262 22.89 -7.16 7.75
CA ILE A 262 23.64 -6.96 6.51
C ILE A 262 22.67 -6.68 5.35
N SER A 263 21.58 -7.45 5.26
CA SER A 263 20.55 -7.24 4.24
C SER A 263 19.87 -5.87 4.37
N VAL A 264 19.55 -5.46 5.61
CA VAL A 264 18.99 -4.14 5.93
C VAL A 264 19.92 -3.02 5.47
N PHE A 265 21.20 -3.05 5.82
CA PHE A 265 22.14 -1.97 5.49
C PHE A 265 22.59 -1.98 4.04
N LYS A 266 22.65 -3.15 3.38
CA LYS A 266 22.85 -3.23 1.91
C LYS A 266 21.72 -2.56 1.15
N TYR A 267 20.50 -2.70 1.65
CA TYR A 267 19.32 -2.21 0.96
C TYR A 267 18.95 -0.76 1.32
N PHE A 268 19.10 -0.39 2.59
CA PHE A 268 18.93 0.98 3.08
C PHE A 268 20.31 1.55 3.42
N PRO A 269 21.07 2.04 2.43
CA PRO A 269 22.38 2.59 2.70
C PRO A 269 22.24 3.83 3.58
N THR A 270 22.72 3.70 4.81
CA THR A 270 22.93 4.78 5.76
C THR A 270 24.29 5.43 5.48
N SER A 271 25.24 5.43 6.42
CA SER A 271 26.57 6.01 6.20
C SER A 271 27.47 5.22 5.25
N GLY A 272 27.18 3.92 5.05
CA GLY A 272 28.03 2.96 4.36
C GLY A 272 29.14 2.35 5.23
N LYS A 273 29.50 2.98 6.36
CA LYS A 273 30.64 2.55 7.18
C LYS A 273 30.44 1.20 7.87
N PHE A 274 29.21 0.80 8.18
CA PHE A 274 28.95 -0.55 8.69
C PHE A 274 29.32 -1.61 7.66
N LEU A 275 28.90 -1.42 6.41
CA LEU A 275 29.22 -2.34 5.31
C LEU A 275 30.72 -2.33 5.00
N GLU A 276 31.35 -1.15 4.95
CA GLU A 276 32.80 -1.04 4.77
C GLU A 276 33.58 -1.80 5.86
N ARG A 277 33.17 -1.68 7.13
CA ARG A 277 33.81 -2.43 8.23
C ARG A 277 33.61 -3.93 8.07
N TYR A 278 32.39 -4.36 7.75
CA TYR A 278 32.08 -5.78 7.57
C TYR A 278 32.83 -6.40 6.38
N GLU A 279 32.98 -5.66 5.27
CA GLU A 279 33.75 -6.12 4.10
C GLU A 279 35.24 -6.21 4.38
N ASN A 280 35.78 -5.31 5.22
CA ASN A 280 37.20 -5.31 5.59
C ASN A 280 37.54 -6.29 6.71
N ASP A 281 36.61 -6.53 7.64
CA ASP A 281 36.71 -7.51 8.72
C ASP A 281 35.32 -8.11 9.05
N PRO A 282 34.96 -9.22 8.41
CA PRO A 282 33.69 -9.91 8.65
C PRO A 282 33.58 -10.52 10.06
N THR A 283 34.69 -10.63 10.80
CA THR A 283 34.74 -11.27 12.11
C THR A 283 34.70 -10.29 13.29
N GLY A 284 34.88 -8.99 13.02
CA GLY A 284 34.82 -7.93 14.02
C GLY A 284 35.89 -8.03 15.11
N GLN A 285 37.09 -8.52 14.77
CA GLN A 285 38.23 -8.69 15.69
C GLN A 285 39.20 -7.51 15.64
#